data_AF-A0A0A3I7W2-F1
#
_entry.id   AF-A0A0A3I7W2-F1
#
_cell.length_a   1.000
_cell.length_b   1.000
_cell.length_c   1.000
_cell.angle_alpha   90.00
_cell.angle_beta   90.00
_cell.angle_gamma   90.00
#
_symmetry.space_group_name_H-M   'P 1'
#
loop_
_entity.id
_entity.type
_entity.pdbx_description
1 polymer ?
#
loop_
_entity_poly.entity_id
_entity_poly.type
_entity_poly.pdbx_seq_one_letter_code
_entity_poly.pdbx_strand_id
1 'polypeptide(L)'
;MRCIHCNRQHPSHYVYCPETSKRIDSYDENYLTYTANDFCSNCGTKNEFSYSYCVNCGQSYLAKEHKKNTLNRVAEDTIPNMKIHSKVNINTERLKSTSIENLNYIKKNKLIMVPIFIALIIMIISTFWIKSTALSALGDEFGYYDEETIVFAALLKPDVIEDKISSQFGIDVDVPNFTSFPIMAALLHNADLDFEMTVGAMGETEGIKVDLNNLFTGLLIIPILALIIGGIIYGRMAIKNNWPVYKGILYSIVGYTVVMMILSIFARVSFNKTVDAYFIEGTLKISLSTSFIDILYTSLILSTLFFGSFALISYYGKLVFVKTAEQSKIVLYAYAAFIATFVGVVFNYLYSLVFIMEDFMRYGPEIPHFIMSVYTGIATWLMSILGLFQMGNNHETFSYRALFNGRGNEVMVDMLGTDILFHNMILLFLIAVIIIAVVGYFTFNAHQLNLKDIAIFALMFTAIQLVLVNGFGIKIGIDYIYDQNSIKIGFEIVSTLIVAYILSFASYYCGGYIRKVLNK
;
A
#
# COMPACT_ATOMS: atom_id res chain seq x y z
N MET A 1 -31.88 -6.39 37.39
CA MET A 1 -32.67 -5.88 36.25
C MET A 1 -33.87 -5.11 36.80
N ARG A 2 -34.26 -3.97 36.22
CA ARG A 2 -35.42 -3.19 36.69
C ARG A 2 -36.65 -3.61 35.89
N CYS A 3 -37.74 -3.96 36.55
CA CYS A 3 -38.98 -4.29 35.84
C CYS A 3 -39.72 -3.00 35.46
N ILE A 4 -40.00 -2.80 34.17
CA ILE A 4 -40.73 -1.61 33.70
C ILE A 4 -42.17 -1.51 34.23
N HIS A 5 -42.75 -2.64 34.65
CA HIS A 5 -44.15 -2.70 35.06
C HIS A 5 -44.38 -2.38 36.54
N CYS A 6 -43.44 -2.74 37.44
CA CYS A 6 -43.51 -2.38 38.87
C CYS A 6 -42.44 -1.36 39.30
N ASN A 7 -41.54 -1.00 38.38
CA ASN A 7 -40.42 -0.07 38.57
C ASN A 7 -39.43 -0.43 39.69
N ARG A 8 -39.50 -1.67 40.24
CA ARG A 8 -38.59 -2.22 41.24
C ARG A 8 -37.39 -2.91 40.59
N GLN A 9 -36.28 -2.95 41.34
CA GLN A 9 -35.06 -3.63 40.93
C GLN A 9 -35.06 -5.06 41.45
N HIS A 10 -34.90 -6.02 40.54
CA HIS A 10 -34.85 -7.45 40.84
C HIS A 10 -33.44 -8.02 40.58
N PRO A 11 -33.07 -9.11 41.27
CA PRO A 11 -31.84 -9.84 40.98
C PRO A 11 -31.76 -10.29 39.52
N SER A 12 -30.56 -10.40 38.97
CA SER A 12 -30.32 -10.68 37.54
C SER A 12 -30.76 -12.07 37.06
N HIS A 13 -31.11 -12.98 37.98
CA HIS A 13 -31.62 -14.32 37.63
C HIS A 13 -33.15 -14.37 37.47
N TYR A 14 -33.88 -13.30 37.81
CA TYR A 14 -35.32 -13.25 37.60
C TYR A 14 -35.63 -12.92 36.13
N VAL A 15 -36.19 -13.89 35.41
CA VAL A 15 -36.67 -13.73 34.03
C VAL A 15 -38.07 -13.09 34.00
N TYR A 16 -38.85 -13.29 35.06
CA TYR A 16 -40.19 -12.74 35.23
C TYR A 16 -40.27 -11.97 36.55
N CYS A 17 -41.02 -10.88 36.58
CA CYS A 17 -41.25 -10.09 37.78
C CYS A 17 -42.16 -10.88 38.74
N PRO A 18 -41.75 -11.14 39.99
CA PRO A 18 -42.55 -11.91 40.95
C PRO A 18 -43.86 -11.21 41.36
N GLU A 19 -43.95 -9.89 41.19
CA GLU A 19 -45.16 -9.13 41.53
C GLU A 19 -46.15 -8.99 40.37
N THR A 20 -45.65 -8.94 39.13
CA THR A 20 -46.50 -8.67 37.96
C THR A 20 -46.60 -9.85 37.00
N SER A 21 -45.80 -10.91 37.22
CA SER A 21 -45.65 -12.10 36.36
C SER A 21 -45.26 -11.80 34.91
N LYS A 22 -44.95 -10.55 34.57
CA LYS A 22 -44.50 -10.13 33.24
C LYS A 22 -42.99 -10.30 33.10
N ARG A 23 -42.54 -10.63 31.89
CA ARG A 23 -41.13 -10.82 31.57
C ARG A 23 -40.35 -9.53 31.84
N ILE A 24 -39.20 -9.64 32.49
CA ILE A 24 -38.30 -8.51 32.71
C ILE A 24 -37.42 -8.43 31.46
N ASP A 25 -37.64 -7.43 30.61
CA ASP A 25 -36.82 -7.22 29.42
C ASP A 25 -35.38 -6.93 29.85
N SER A 26 -34.44 -7.74 29.35
CA SER A 26 -33.01 -7.49 29.52
C SER A 26 -32.61 -6.34 28.60
N TYR A 27 -32.88 -5.12 29.02
CA TYR A 27 -32.40 -3.93 28.35
C TYR A 27 -30.88 -3.87 28.50
N ASP A 28 -30.17 -4.08 27.39
CA ASP A 28 -28.72 -3.93 27.27
C ASP A 28 -28.40 -2.44 27.06
N GLU A 29 -28.73 -1.64 28.07
CA GLU A 29 -28.23 -0.28 28.18
C GLU A 29 -26.99 -0.33 29.08
N ASN A 30 -25.89 0.23 28.56
CA ASN A 30 -24.67 0.49 29.30
C ASN A 30 -24.96 1.43 30.49
N TYR A 31 -25.53 0.91 31.58
CA TYR A 31 -25.60 1.60 32.84
C TYR A 31 -24.20 1.56 33.46
N LEU A 32 -23.48 2.67 33.29
CA LEU A 32 -22.33 3.01 34.12
C LEU A 32 -22.81 2.98 35.58
N THR A 33 -22.43 1.94 36.32
CA THR A 33 -22.69 1.88 37.76
C THR A 33 -21.51 2.54 38.45
N TYR A 34 -21.74 3.74 38.97
CA TYR A 34 -20.77 4.46 39.78
C TYR A 34 -20.84 3.89 41.21
N THR A 35 -19.77 3.26 41.67
CA THR A 35 -19.61 2.95 43.09
C THR A 35 -19.23 4.24 43.82
N ALA A 36 -20.23 4.92 44.39
CA ALA A 36 -19.96 6.00 45.33
C ALA A 36 -19.48 5.37 46.65
N ASN A 37 -18.19 5.52 46.95
CA ASN A 37 -17.70 5.25 48.30
C ASN A 37 -18.13 6.40 49.22
N ASP A 38 -18.74 6.07 50.35
CA ASP A 38 -19.19 7.04 51.36
C ASP A 38 -18.07 7.95 51.86
N PHE A 39 -16.81 7.53 51.70
CA PHE A 39 -15.63 8.29 52.09
C PHE A 39 -14.60 8.34 50.97
N CYS A 40 -13.93 9.48 50.85
CA CYS A 40 -12.82 9.65 49.92
C CYS A 40 -11.62 8.81 50.36
N SER A 41 -11.15 7.92 49.49
CA SER A 41 -9.97 7.08 49.74
C SER A 41 -8.66 7.86 49.90
N ASN A 42 -8.60 9.12 49.46
CA ASN A 42 -7.38 9.94 49.53
C ASN A 42 -7.37 10.95 50.68
N CYS A 43 -8.53 11.56 51.01
CA CYS A 43 -8.61 12.55 52.10
C CYS A 43 -9.52 12.16 53.26
N GLY A 44 -10.15 10.98 53.22
CA GLY A 44 -10.99 10.45 54.30
C GLY A 44 -12.31 11.17 54.54
N THR A 45 -12.56 12.31 53.86
CA THR A 45 -13.81 13.08 54.03
C THR A 45 -15.02 12.31 53.47
N LYS A 46 -16.16 12.43 54.16
CA LYS A 46 -17.42 11.82 53.72
C LYS A 46 -17.91 12.49 52.44
N ASN A 47 -18.23 11.71 51.42
CA ASN A 47 -18.77 12.22 50.15
C ASN A 47 -20.30 12.31 50.23
N GLU A 48 -20.86 13.38 49.66
CA GLU A 48 -22.29 13.48 49.45
C GLU A 48 -22.72 12.65 48.23
N PHE A 49 -23.81 11.89 48.37
CA PHE A 49 -24.36 11.05 47.31
C PHE A 49 -24.87 11.92 46.15
N SER A 50 -24.01 12.20 45.15
CA SER A 50 -24.36 12.71 43.79
C SER A 50 -23.13 13.15 42.98
N TYR A 51 -21.97 13.40 43.61
CA TYR A 51 -20.83 14.03 42.94
C TYR A 51 -19.83 13.02 42.35
N SER A 52 -19.34 13.27 41.13
CA SER A 52 -18.38 12.41 40.41
C SER A 52 -16.91 12.62 40.85
N TYR A 53 -16.67 13.55 41.77
CA TYR A 53 -15.36 13.88 42.33
C TYR A 53 -15.50 14.30 43.80
N CYS A 54 -14.42 14.20 44.57
CA CYS A 54 -14.41 14.66 45.95
C CYS A 54 -14.40 16.20 46.01
N VAL A 55 -15.37 16.79 46.70
CA VAL A 55 -15.48 18.26 46.84
C VAL A 55 -14.26 18.86 47.55
N ASN A 56 -13.60 18.11 48.43
CA ASN A 56 -12.52 18.62 49.26
C ASN A 56 -11.13 18.49 48.62
N CYS A 57 -10.88 17.46 47.79
CA CYS A 57 -9.56 17.25 47.18
C CYS A 57 -9.57 17.15 45.64
N GLY A 58 -10.74 17.25 44.99
CA GLY A 58 -10.88 17.25 43.53
C GLY A 58 -10.65 15.89 42.85
N GLN A 59 -10.43 14.81 43.61
CA GLN A 59 -10.15 13.50 43.01
C GLN A 59 -11.39 12.89 42.36
N SER A 60 -11.29 12.54 41.09
CA SER A 60 -12.35 11.91 40.28
C SER A 60 -12.53 10.43 40.66
N TYR A 61 -13.79 10.01 40.82
CA TYR A 61 -14.18 8.60 41.03
C TYR A 61 -14.68 7.91 39.75
N LEU A 62 -14.51 8.55 38.60
CA LEU A 62 -14.88 7.97 37.30
C LEU A 62 -13.85 6.92 36.89
N ALA A 63 -13.95 5.71 37.47
CA ALA A 63 -13.17 4.55 37.07
C ALA A 63 -14.02 3.64 36.16
N LYS A 64 -13.52 3.36 34.96
CA LYS A 64 -14.15 2.41 34.03
C LYS A 64 -13.78 0.99 34.44
N GLU A 65 -14.53 0.38 35.35
CA GLU A 65 -14.37 -1.04 35.65
C GLU A 65 -15.08 -1.89 34.60
N HIS A 66 -14.31 -2.58 33.75
CA HIS A 66 -14.82 -3.74 33.05
C HIS A 66 -15.02 -4.86 34.07
N LYS A 67 -16.27 -5.09 34.50
CA LYS A 67 -16.63 -6.23 35.33
C LYS A 67 -16.29 -7.54 34.59
N LYS A 68 -15.14 -8.15 34.89
CA LYS A 68 -14.89 -9.56 34.57
C LYS A 68 -15.84 -10.38 35.46
N ASN A 69 -16.68 -11.21 34.85
CA ASN A 69 -17.51 -12.19 35.54
C ASN A 69 -16.65 -13.09 36.43
N THR A 70 -16.56 -12.79 37.71
CA THR A 70 -16.04 -13.71 38.72
C THR A 70 -17.18 -14.62 39.16
N LEU A 71 -17.33 -15.74 38.46
CA LEU A 71 -18.17 -16.88 38.83
C LEU A 71 -17.79 -17.47 40.22
N ASN A 72 -16.63 -17.08 40.77
CA ASN A 72 -16.07 -17.67 41.98
C ASN A 72 -16.52 -17.04 43.30
N ARG A 73 -17.30 -15.94 43.29
CA ARG A 73 -17.74 -15.30 44.55
C ARG A 73 -19.10 -15.81 45.07
N VAL A 74 -19.83 -16.60 44.29
CA VAL A 74 -21.07 -17.27 44.73
C VAL A 74 -20.78 -18.68 45.28
N ALA A 75 -19.62 -19.27 44.95
CA ALA A 75 -19.23 -20.59 45.44
C ALA A 75 -18.75 -20.57 46.91
N GLU A 76 -18.25 -19.45 47.41
CA GLU A 76 -17.75 -19.32 48.80
C GLU A 76 -18.88 -19.11 49.83
N ASP A 77 -20.03 -18.56 49.43
CA ASP A 77 -21.15 -18.29 50.35
C ASP A 77 -22.17 -19.45 50.46
N THR A 78 -22.01 -20.54 49.69
CA THR A 78 -23.04 -21.60 49.62
C THR A 78 -22.60 -22.99 50.13
N ILE A 79 -21.32 -23.23 50.46
CA ILE A 79 -20.85 -24.54 50.95
C ILE A 79 -19.81 -24.37 52.08
N PRO A 80 -20.12 -24.70 53.35
CA PRO A 80 -19.23 -24.39 54.48
C PRO A 80 -17.97 -25.28 54.61
N ASN A 81 -17.74 -26.27 53.74
CA ASN A 81 -16.75 -27.33 54.00
C ASN A 81 -15.97 -27.79 52.75
N MET A 82 -15.23 -26.89 52.12
CA MET A 82 -14.11 -27.31 51.26
C MET A 82 -12.84 -26.56 51.66
N LYS A 83 -11.86 -27.29 52.20
CA LYS A 83 -10.46 -26.83 52.29
C LYS A 83 -9.90 -26.71 50.88
N ILE A 84 -10.03 -25.53 50.28
CA ILE A 84 -9.28 -25.20 49.07
C ILE A 84 -7.89 -24.76 49.53
N HIS A 85 -6.87 -25.51 49.11
CA HIS A 85 -5.46 -25.18 49.39
C HIS A 85 -5.12 -23.79 48.85
N SER A 86 -4.94 -22.84 49.77
CA SER A 86 -4.49 -21.48 49.49
C SER A 86 -3.01 -21.47 49.09
N LYS A 87 -2.73 -21.64 47.80
CA LYS A 87 -1.47 -21.17 47.19
C LYS A 87 -1.74 -20.69 45.77
N VAL A 88 -2.34 -19.51 45.65
CA VAL A 88 -2.08 -18.66 44.50
C VAL A 88 -1.61 -17.33 45.05
N ASN A 89 -0.28 -17.17 45.01
CA ASN A 89 0.40 -15.93 45.29
C ASN A 89 -0.07 -14.91 44.25
N ILE A 90 -0.98 -14.02 44.64
CA ILE A 90 -1.41 -12.90 43.79
C ILE A 90 -0.26 -11.92 43.79
N ASN A 91 0.73 -12.17 42.94
CA ASN A 91 1.60 -11.11 42.47
C ASN A 91 0.68 -10.06 41.86
N THR A 92 0.71 -8.87 42.45
CA THR A 92 0.28 -7.62 41.83
C THR A 92 0.95 -7.52 40.46
N GLU A 93 0.28 -8.04 39.43
CA GLU A 93 0.56 -7.67 38.05
C GLU A 93 0.15 -6.21 37.90
N ARG A 94 1.12 -5.34 38.17
CA ARG A 94 1.17 -4.01 37.58
C ARG A 94 0.72 -4.15 36.14
N LEU A 95 -0.26 -3.35 35.74
CA LEU A 95 -0.66 -3.09 34.35
C LEU A 95 0.61 -2.91 33.50
N LYS A 96 1.12 -4.01 32.97
CA LYS A 96 2.17 -4.01 31.97
C LYS A 96 1.48 -3.56 30.71
N SER A 97 1.88 -2.38 30.26
CA SER A 97 1.46 -1.72 29.03
C SER A 97 1.09 -2.72 27.93
N THR A 98 0.00 -2.45 27.24
CA THR A 98 -0.49 -3.13 26.02
C THR A 98 0.61 -3.50 25.00
N SER A 99 1.78 -2.85 25.05
CA SER A 99 2.95 -3.22 24.26
C SER A 99 3.56 -4.61 24.60
N ILE A 100 3.51 -5.06 25.85
CA ILE A 100 4.12 -6.33 26.28
C ILE A 100 3.25 -7.53 25.86
N GLU A 101 1.92 -7.41 25.92
CA GLU A 101 1.01 -8.44 25.36
C GLU A 101 1.13 -8.57 23.84
N ASN A 102 1.32 -7.45 23.13
CA ASN A 102 1.49 -7.43 21.68
C ASN A 102 2.81 -8.10 21.24
N LEU A 103 3.91 -7.89 21.96
CA LEU A 103 5.19 -8.57 21.71
C LEU A 103 5.13 -10.08 22.01
N ASN A 104 4.36 -10.48 23.02
CA ASN A 104 4.13 -11.90 23.33
C ASN A 104 3.34 -12.63 22.23
N TYR A 105 2.47 -11.92 21.49
CA TYR A 105 1.74 -12.51 20.37
C TYR A 105 2.67 -12.98 19.24
N ILE A 106 3.68 -12.18 18.88
CA ILE A 106 4.67 -12.53 17.84
C ILE A 106 5.55 -13.70 18.32
N LYS A 107 6.03 -13.65 19.57
CA LYS A 107 6.83 -14.75 20.14
C LYS A 107 6.08 -16.07 20.19
N LYS A 108 4.77 -16.04 20.47
CA LYS A 108 3.90 -17.22 20.53
C LYS A 108 3.52 -17.74 19.14
N ASN A 109 3.43 -16.86 18.14
CA ASN A 109 3.02 -17.20 16.77
C ASN A 109 4.15 -16.94 15.77
N LYS A 110 5.32 -17.57 15.97
CA LYS A 110 6.50 -17.41 15.08
C LYS A 110 6.20 -17.64 13.59
N LEU A 111 5.20 -18.49 13.32
CA LEU A 111 4.73 -18.81 11.97
C LEU A 111 4.07 -17.62 11.24
N ILE A 112 3.78 -16.51 11.94
CA ILE A 112 3.20 -15.30 11.34
C ILE A 112 4.15 -14.59 10.37
N MET A 113 5.47 -14.80 10.54
CA MET A 113 6.49 -14.19 9.68
C MET A 113 6.76 -15.03 8.42
N VAL A 114 6.34 -16.30 8.38
CA VAL A 114 6.58 -17.21 7.25
C VAL A 114 6.09 -16.63 5.91
N PRO A 115 4.90 -16.03 5.81
CA PRO A 115 4.45 -15.39 4.58
C PRO A 115 5.33 -14.23 4.12
N ILE A 116 5.89 -13.44 5.05
CA ILE A 116 6.82 -12.35 4.75
C ILE A 116 8.14 -12.92 4.24
N PHE A 117 8.66 -13.97 4.88
CA PHE A 117 9.86 -14.65 4.42
C PHE A 117 9.69 -15.24 3.02
N ILE A 118 8.53 -15.83 2.72
CA ILE A 118 8.23 -16.34 1.38
C ILE A 118 8.18 -15.20 0.37
N ALA A 119 7.53 -14.08 0.69
CA ALA A 119 7.51 -12.91 -0.19
C ALA A 119 8.92 -12.37 -0.45
N LEU A 120 9.78 -12.31 0.57
CA LEU A 120 11.18 -11.91 0.45
C LEU A 120 11.99 -12.87 -0.42
N ILE A 121 11.83 -14.18 -0.25
CA ILE A 121 12.51 -15.20 -1.06
C ILE A 121 12.12 -15.05 -2.53
N ILE A 122 10.82 -14.86 -2.81
CA ILE A 122 10.34 -14.64 -4.19
C ILE A 122 10.99 -13.38 -4.77
N MET A 123 11.03 -12.27 -4.02
CA MET A 123 11.69 -11.04 -4.49
C MET A 123 13.18 -11.27 -4.75
N ILE A 124 13.90 -11.97 -3.89
CA ILE A 124 15.33 -12.31 -4.11
C ILE A 124 15.49 -13.08 -5.42
N ILE A 125 14.73 -14.15 -5.62
CA ILE A 125 14.80 -14.96 -6.85
C ILE A 125 14.50 -14.09 -8.08
N SER A 126 13.47 -13.24 -8.00
CA SER A 126 13.11 -12.34 -9.09
C SER A 126 14.18 -11.28 -9.38
N THR A 127 14.90 -10.76 -8.39
CA THR A 127 16.01 -9.82 -8.63
C THR A 127 17.13 -10.47 -9.44
N PHE A 128 17.49 -11.72 -9.15
CA PHE A 128 18.48 -12.47 -9.94
C PHE A 128 18.00 -12.67 -11.38
N TRP A 129 16.73 -12.99 -11.54
CA TRP A 129 16.14 -13.17 -12.86
C TRP A 129 16.13 -11.87 -13.68
N ILE A 130 15.67 -10.75 -13.10
CA ILE A 130 15.72 -9.43 -13.76
C ILE A 130 17.13 -9.07 -14.15
N LYS A 131 18.09 -9.21 -13.22
CA LYS A 131 19.50 -8.93 -13.52
C LYS A 131 19.98 -9.75 -14.70
N SER A 132 19.67 -11.05 -14.72
CA SER A 132 20.05 -11.94 -15.83
C SER A 132 19.41 -11.51 -17.16
N THR A 133 18.13 -11.13 -17.15
CA THR A 133 17.41 -10.73 -18.36
C THR A 133 17.84 -9.35 -18.87
N ALA A 134 18.08 -8.41 -17.96
CA ALA A 134 18.60 -7.09 -18.29
C ALA A 134 20.02 -7.21 -18.88
N LEU A 135 20.87 -8.06 -18.32
CA LEU A 135 22.20 -8.35 -18.85
C LEU A 135 22.17 -9.00 -20.24
N SER A 136 21.20 -9.89 -20.50
CA SER A 136 21.07 -10.54 -21.81
C SER A 136 20.51 -9.60 -22.88
N ALA A 137 19.60 -8.68 -22.51
CA ALA A 137 19.10 -7.65 -23.42
C ALA A 137 20.19 -6.64 -23.81
N LEU A 138 21.17 -6.43 -22.94
CA LEU A 138 22.36 -5.62 -23.18
C LEU A 138 23.46 -6.40 -23.97
N GLY A 139 23.09 -7.17 -24.99
CA GLY A 139 23.98 -8.06 -25.75
C GLY A 139 25.28 -7.44 -26.30
N ASP A 140 26.10 -8.24 -26.98
CA ASP A 140 27.45 -7.86 -27.49
C ASP A 140 27.43 -6.74 -28.56
N GLU A 141 26.24 -6.29 -28.99
CA GLU A 141 26.03 -5.23 -29.98
C GLU A 141 25.94 -3.81 -29.38
N PHE A 142 26.75 -3.51 -28.35
CA PHE A 142 27.03 -2.11 -27.97
C PHE A 142 27.96 -1.44 -29.01
N GLY A 143 27.54 -1.49 -30.27
CA GLY A 143 28.11 -0.72 -31.35
C GLY A 143 27.70 0.74 -31.17
N TYR A 144 28.61 1.53 -30.62
CA TYR A 144 28.86 2.93 -31.01
C TYR A 144 27.63 3.88 -31.04
N TYR A 145 27.56 4.78 -30.04
CA TYR A 145 26.87 6.08 -30.02
C TYR A 145 25.39 6.18 -29.61
N ASP A 146 25.08 6.01 -28.32
CA ASP A 146 24.08 6.87 -27.66
C ASP A 146 24.44 7.06 -26.18
N GLU A 147 24.46 8.30 -25.73
CA GLU A 147 24.84 8.69 -24.35
C GLU A 147 23.86 8.15 -23.31
N GLU A 148 22.58 8.02 -23.67
CA GLU A 148 21.52 7.43 -22.84
C GLU A 148 21.81 5.97 -22.50
N THR A 149 22.42 5.24 -23.44
CA THR A 149 22.76 3.83 -23.30
C THR A 149 23.98 3.61 -22.39
N ILE A 150 24.81 4.65 -22.17
CA ILE A 150 25.94 4.62 -21.25
C ILE A 150 25.46 4.52 -19.80
N VAL A 151 24.37 5.17 -19.45
CA VAL A 151 23.82 5.17 -18.09
C VAL A 151 23.22 3.80 -17.74
N PHE A 152 22.50 3.18 -18.67
CA PHE A 152 21.99 1.82 -18.48
C PHE A 152 23.11 0.78 -18.46
N ALA A 153 24.10 0.92 -19.33
CA ALA A 153 25.31 0.09 -19.29
C ALA A 153 26.04 0.30 -17.95
N ALA A 154 26.10 1.53 -17.45
CA ALA A 154 26.73 1.84 -16.17
C ALA A 154 26.07 1.16 -14.97
N LEU A 155 24.73 1.10 -14.98
CA LEU A 155 23.96 0.44 -13.92
C LEU A 155 24.08 -1.09 -13.94
N LEU A 156 24.27 -1.68 -15.12
CA LEU A 156 24.12 -3.14 -15.31
C LEU A 156 25.44 -3.86 -15.62
N LYS A 157 26.43 -3.19 -16.21
CA LYS A 157 27.77 -3.68 -16.58
C LYS A 157 28.84 -2.63 -16.18
N PRO A 158 29.23 -2.56 -14.90
CA PRO A 158 30.25 -1.60 -14.42
C PRO A 158 31.56 -1.71 -15.21
N ASP A 159 31.98 -2.93 -15.58
CA ASP A 159 33.18 -3.22 -16.37
C ASP A 159 33.23 -2.42 -17.70
N VAL A 160 32.08 -2.14 -18.33
CA VAL A 160 32.02 -1.35 -19.57
C VAL A 160 32.35 0.13 -19.30
N ILE A 161 31.99 0.65 -18.13
CA ILE A 161 32.42 2.00 -17.73
C ILE A 161 33.92 1.98 -17.42
N GLU A 162 34.40 0.96 -16.71
CA GLU A 162 35.81 0.83 -16.36
C GLU A 162 36.68 0.84 -17.62
N ASP A 163 36.33 0.04 -18.62
CA ASP A 163 37.01 0.00 -19.92
C ASP A 163 36.94 1.36 -20.64
N LYS A 164 35.81 2.07 -20.57
CA LYS A 164 35.67 3.41 -21.15
C LYS A 164 36.52 4.45 -20.44
N ILE A 165 36.56 4.44 -19.11
CA ILE A 165 37.38 5.35 -18.32
C ILE A 165 38.87 5.05 -18.57
N SER A 166 39.25 3.77 -18.58
CA SER A 166 40.63 3.34 -18.83
C SER A 166 41.08 3.72 -20.25
N SER A 167 40.24 3.50 -21.27
CA SER A 167 40.58 3.87 -22.65
C SER A 167 40.62 5.38 -22.92
N GLN A 168 39.74 6.19 -22.30
CA GLN A 168 39.70 7.64 -22.52
C GLN A 168 40.72 8.40 -21.67
N PHE A 169 40.91 7.99 -20.41
CA PHE A 169 41.70 8.73 -19.44
C PHE A 169 43.00 8.02 -19.04
N GLY A 170 43.22 6.78 -19.49
CA GLY A 170 44.42 5.99 -19.15
C GLY A 170 44.43 5.51 -17.70
N ILE A 171 43.26 5.39 -17.07
CA ILE A 171 43.13 5.11 -15.64
C ILE A 171 42.22 3.91 -15.40
N ASP A 172 42.77 2.94 -14.67
CA ASP A 172 42.00 1.83 -14.11
C ASP A 172 41.24 2.26 -12.84
N VAL A 173 39.91 2.26 -12.96
CA VAL A 173 38.96 2.49 -11.87
C VAL A 173 38.19 1.21 -11.64
N ASP A 174 37.96 0.86 -10.38
CA ASP A 174 37.09 -0.25 -9.97
C ASP A 174 35.74 0.36 -9.59
N VAL A 175 34.75 0.21 -10.46
CA VAL A 175 33.41 0.79 -10.33
C VAL A 175 32.54 -0.18 -9.54
N PRO A 176 31.86 0.28 -8.48
CA PRO A 176 31.07 -0.61 -7.65
C PRO A 176 29.90 -1.23 -8.42
N ASN A 177 29.61 -2.49 -8.09
CA ASN A 177 28.47 -3.19 -8.70
C ASN A 177 27.13 -2.61 -8.21
N PHE A 178 26.47 -1.84 -9.07
CA PHE A 178 25.16 -1.24 -8.81
C PHE A 178 24.00 -2.24 -8.86
N THR A 179 24.25 -3.51 -9.17
CA THR A 179 23.23 -4.58 -9.19
C THR A 179 23.10 -5.36 -7.87
N SER A 180 23.52 -4.75 -6.77
CA SER A 180 23.37 -5.36 -5.44
C SER A 180 21.89 -5.62 -5.11
N PHE A 181 21.64 -6.63 -4.27
CA PHE A 181 20.27 -6.98 -3.88
C PHE A 181 19.49 -5.80 -3.27
N PRO A 182 20.06 -4.97 -2.37
CA PRO A 182 19.37 -3.79 -1.84
C PRO A 182 18.93 -2.80 -2.92
N ILE A 183 19.79 -2.49 -3.89
CA ILE A 183 19.47 -1.59 -5.01
C ILE A 183 18.36 -2.21 -5.86
N MET A 184 18.50 -3.47 -6.24
CA MET A 184 17.48 -4.16 -7.05
C MET A 184 16.14 -4.26 -6.32
N ALA A 185 16.14 -4.48 -5.01
CA ALA A 185 14.93 -4.46 -4.18
C ALA A 185 14.30 -3.07 -4.12
N ALA A 186 15.10 -2.00 -4.09
CA ALA A 186 14.63 -0.62 -4.18
C ALA A 186 14.01 -0.31 -5.56
N LEU A 187 14.68 -0.70 -6.66
CA LEU A 187 14.15 -0.54 -8.02
C LEU A 187 12.85 -1.33 -8.24
N LEU A 188 12.76 -2.56 -7.71
CA LEU A 188 11.53 -3.35 -7.70
C LEU A 188 10.37 -2.63 -7.00
N HIS A 189 10.65 -1.70 -6.09
CA HIS A 189 9.69 -0.89 -5.35
C HIS A 189 9.49 0.49 -5.96
N ASN A 190 9.92 0.69 -7.21
CA ASN A 190 9.81 1.92 -7.95
C ASN A 190 10.41 3.12 -7.22
N ALA A 191 11.53 2.90 -6.53
CA ALA A 191 12.27 4.00 -5.90
C ALA A 191 12.88 4.90 -6.98
N ASP A 192 12.78 6.21 -6.78
CA ASP A 192 13.50 7.18 -7.60
C ASP A 192 15.01 6.92 -7.49
N LEU A 193 15.68 6.99 -8.64
CA LEU A 193 17.10 6.71 -8.79
C LEU A 193 17.82 7.98 -9.24
N ASP A 194 18.68 8.49 -8.37
CA ASP A 194 19.58 9.59 -8.70
C ASP A 194 20.97 8.99 -8.96
N PHE A 195 21.47 9.17 -10.18
CA PHE A 195 22.84 8.85 -10.58
C PHE A 195 23.60 10.14 -10.86
N GLU A 196 24.71 10.35 -10.17
CA GLU A 196 25.58 11.49 -10.40
C GLU A 196 26.99 10.97 -10.62
N MET A 197 27.56 11.28 -11.78
CA MET A 197 28.95 11.02 -12.10
C MET A 197 29.63 12.35 -12.39
N THR A 198 30.65 12.69 -11.59
CA THR A 198 31.46 13.89 -11.78
C THR A 198 32.92 13.52 -11.89
N VAL A 199 33.60 14.16 -12.83
CA VAL A 199 35.04 14.12 -13.06
C VAL A 199 35.51 15.57 -13.01
N GLY A 200 36.38 15.90 -12.07
CA GLY A 200 36.85 17.27 -11.91
C GLY A 200 38.33 17.35 -11.59
N ALA A 201 38.95 18.43 -12.02
CA ALA A 201 40.36 18.74 -11.82
C ALA A 201 40.53 20.24 -11.52
N MET A 202 41.40 20.59 -10.56
CA MET A 202 41.73 21.98 -10.22
C MET A 202 40.53 22.93 -9.95
N GLY A 203 39.42 22.42 -9.43
CA GLY A 203 38.24 23.22 -9.06
C GLY A 203 37.18 23.37 -10.16
N GLU A 204 37.44 22.84 -11.36
CA GLU A 204 36.42 22.66 -12.40
C GLU A 204 35.89 21.22 -12.32
N THR A 205 34.56 21.05 -12.37
CA THR A 205 33.90 19.74 -12.33
C THR A 205 33.06 19.59 -13.58
N GLU A 206 33.36 18.59 -14.39
CA GLU A 206 32.48 18.12 -15.46
C GLU A 206 31.70 16.90 -14.98
N GLY A 207 30.46 16.74 -15.42
CA GLY A 207 29.67 15.62 -14.94
C GLY A 207 28.33 15.46 -15.61
N ILE A 208 27.75 14.30 -15.36
CA ILE A 208 26.44 13.89 -15.81
C ILE A 208 25.62 13.62 -14.56
N LYS A 209 24.50 14.33 -14.44
CA LYS A 209 23.47 13.98 -13.45
C LYS A 209 22.28 13.40 -14.18
N VAL A 210 21.87 12.21 -13.76
CA VAL A 210 20.70 11.51 -14.28
C VAL A 210 19.73 11.26 -13.14
N ASP A 211 18.55 11.86 -13.26
CA ASP A 211 17.43 11.65 -12.34
C ASP A 211 16.39 10.77 -13.05
N LEU A 212 16.17 9.55 -12.55
CA LEU A 212 15.18 8.60 -13.07
C LEU A 212 14.07 8.38 -12.04
N ASN A 213 12.92 9.01 -12.25
CA ASN A 213 11.77 8.86 -11.37
C ASN A 213 10.78 7.86 -11.96
N ASN A 214 10.26 6.97 -11.11
CA ASN A 214 9.25 5.97 -11.45
C ASN A 214 9.53 5.09 -12.69
N LEU A 215 10.80 4.99 -13.15
CA LEU A 215 11.18 4.26 -14.36
C LEU A 215 11.03 2.73 -14.22
N PHE A 216 10.84 2.22 -13.00
CA PHE A 216 10.74 0.79 -12.72
C PHE A 216 9.35 0.33 -12.25
N THR A 217 8.31 1.12 -12.46
CA THR A 217 6.90 0.82 -12.15
C THR A 217 6.45 -0.53 -12.70
N GLY A 218 6.90 -0.91 -13.90
CA GLY A 218 6.60 -2.21 -14.50
C GLY A 218 7.14 -3.40 -13.66
N LEU A 219 8.22 -3.20 -12.91
CA LEU A 219 8.77 -4.19 -12.00
C LEU A 219 7.93 -4.41 -10.73
N LEU A 220 6.99 -3.50 -10.41
CA LEU A 220 6.09 -3.63 -9.26
C LEU A 220 5.25 -4.92 -9.30
N ILE A 221 5.07 -5.53 -10.48
CA ILE A 221 4.35 -6.80 -10.60
C ILE A 221 4.98 -7.90 -9.74
N ILE A 222 6.31 -7.87 -9.54
CA ILE A 222 7.04 -8.86 -8.75
C ILE A 222 6.69 -8.75 -7.26
N PRO A 223 6.88 -7.60 -6.57
CA PRO A 223 6.45 -7.47 -5.18
C PRO A 223 4.94 -7.66 -5.03
N ILE A 224 4.12 -7.25 -6.01
CA ILE A 224 2.67 -7.51 -6.01
C ILE A 224 2.39 -9.01 -5.94
N LEU A 225 2.96 -9.82 -6.85
CA LEU A 225 2.76 -11.27 -6.87
C LEU A 225 3.29 -11.94 -5.60
N ALA A 226 4.45 -11.51 -5.10
CA ALA A 226 5.02 -12.00 -3.86
C ALA A 226 4.10 -11.73 -2.65
N LEU A 227 3.53 -10.53 -2.57
CA LEU A 227 2.59 -10.12 -1.51
C LEU A 227 1.24 -10.81 -1.63
N ILE A 228 0.74 -11.06 -2.85
CA ILE A 228 -0.46 -11.87 -3.09
C ILE A 228 -0.26 -13.30 -2.56
N ILE A 229 0.85 -13.94 -2.93
CA ILE A 229 1.18 -15.29 -2.46
C ILE A 229 1.31 -15.31 -0.93
N GLY A 230 2.02 -14.34 -0.36
CA GLY A 230 2.12 -14.16 1.08
C GLY A 230 0.75 -14.01 1.75
N GLY A 231 -0.11 -13.15 1.21
CA GLY A 231 -1.47 -12.92 1.72
C GLY A 231 -2.31 -14.20 1.71
N ILE A 232 -2.29 -14.94 0.60
CA ILE A 232 -3.02 -16.22 0.48
C ILE A 232 -2.53 -17.24 1.51
N ILE A 233 -1.21 -17.41 1.63
CA ILE A 233 -0.61 -18.34 2.60
C ILE A 233 -1.00 -17.93 4.02
N TYR A 234 -0.90 -16.64 4.35
CA TYR A 234 -1.29 -16.12 5.66
C TYR A 234 -2.77 -16.38 5.96
N GLY A 235 -3.68 -16.07 5.02
CA GLY A 235 -5.12 -16.30 5.20
C GLY A 235 -5.45 -17.76 5.49
N ARG A 236 -4.85 -18.71 4.76
CA ARG A 236 -5.01 -20.16 5.02
C ARG A 236 -4.46 -20.57 6.38
N MET A 237 -3.29 -20.06 6.76
CA MET A 237 -2.69 -20.36 8.07
C MET A 237 -3.51 -19.76 9.22
N ALA A 238 -4.08 -18.58 9.03
CA ALA A 238 -4.92 -17.92 10.01
C ALA A 238 -6.22 -18.71 10.25
N ILE A 239 -6.82 -19.31 9.21
CA ILE A 239 -7.94 -20.26 9.38
C ILE A 239 -7.47 -21.47 10.17
N LYS A 240 -6.41 -22.15 9.72
CA LYS A 240 -5.93 -23.41 10.30
C LYS A 240 -5.57 -23.29 11.78
N ASN A 241 -5.00 -22.15 12.18
CA ASN A 241 -4.50 -21.92 13.53
C ASN A 241 -5.41 -20.99 14.37
N ASN A 242 -6.60 -20.63 13.85
CA ASN A 242 -7.55 -19.73 14.48
C ASN A 242 -6.92 -18.40 14.95
N TRP A 243 -6.12 -17.77 14.08
CA TRP A 243 -5.46 -16.50 14.38
C TRP A 243 -6.37 -15.30 14.12
N PRO A 244 -6.25 -14.22 14.91
CA PRO A 244 -6.89 -12.95 14.60
C PRO A 244 -6.27 -12.34 13.34
N VAL A 245 -7.02 -12.44 12.23
CA VAL A 245 -6.60 -12.05 10.87
C VAL A 245 -6.04 -10.62 10.81
N TYR A 246 -6.80 -9.67 11.35
CA TYR A 246 -6.41 -8.25 11.31
C TYR A 246 -5.09 -7.97 12.05
N LYS A 247 -4.87 -8.64 13.19
CA LYS A 247 -3.61 -8.47 13.93
C LYS A 247 -2.44 -9.01 13.10
N GLY A 248 -2.58 -10.18 12.48
CA GLY A 248 -1.49 -10.71 11.68
C GLY A 248 -1.29 -10.01 10.34
N ILE A 249 -2.34 -9.47 9.71
CA ILE A 249 -2.21 -8.54 8.58
C ILE A 249 -1.37 -7.34 9.01
N LEU A 250 -1.74 -6.68 10.11
CA LEU A 250 -1.02 -5.50 10.60
C LEU A 250 0.45 -5.81 10.91
N TYR A 251 0.74 -6.90 11.63
CA TYR A 251 2.12 -7.30 11.92
C TYR A 251 2.91 -7.64 10.65
N SER A 252 2.26 -8.21 9.63
CA SER A 252 2.93 -8.56 8.38
C SER A 252 3.25 -7.34 7.54
N ILE A 253 2.33 -6.37 7.48
CA ILE A 253 2.56 -5.07 6.85
C ILE A 253 3.74 -4.37 7.53
N VAL A 254 3.70 -4.22 8.86
CA VAL A 254 4.79 -3.57 9.61
C VAL A 254 6.10 -4.31 9.44
N GLY A 255 6.10 -5.64 9.53
CA GLY A 255 7.30 -6.46 9.37
C GLY A 255 7.92 -6.32 7.97
N TYR A 256 7.10 -6.36 6.92
CA TYR A 256 7.54 -6.17 5.55
C TYR A 256 8.12 -4.76 5.32
N THR A 257 7.40 -3.72 5.74
CA THR A 257 7.86 -2.32 5.62
C THR A 257 9.18 -2.09 6.37
N VAL A 258 9.35 -2.67 7.57
CA VAL A 258 10.63 -2.57 8.31
C VAL A 258 11.77 -3.25 7.56
N VAL A 259 11.55 -4.42 6.97
CA VAL A 259 12.59 -5.09 6.17
C VAL A 259 12.94 -4.25 4.95
N MET A 260 11.95 -3.70 4.23
CA MET A 260 12.20 -2.83 3.08
C MET A 260 12.90 -1.53 3.48
N MET A 261 12.58 -0.98 4.64
CA MET A 261 13.26 0.18 5.24
C MET A 261 14.73 -0.10 5.56
N ILE A 262 15.05 -1.31 6.02
CA ILE A 262 16.44 -1.72 6.25
C ILE A 262 17.16 -1.85 4.91
N LEU A 263 16.54 -2.50 3.92
CA LEU A 263 17.13 -2.65 2.59
C LEU A 263 17.38 -1.30 1.90
N SER A 264 16.48 -0.32 2.03
CA SER A 264 16.65 1.01 1.43
C SER A 264 17.84 1.78 1.98
N ILE A 265 18.21 1.56 3.25
CA ILE A 265 19.43 2.15 3.83
C ILE A 265 20.68 1.61 3.12
N PHE A 266 20.68 0.32 2.76
CA PHE A 266 21.78 -0.32 2.04
C PHE A 266 21.72 -0.13 0.52
N ALA A 267 20.66 0.48 -0.02
CA ALA A 267 20.50 0.76 -1.45
C ALA A 267 21.18 2.06 -1.90
N ARG A 268 21.93 2.73 -1.00
CA ARG A 268 22.72 3.93 -1.31
C ARG A 268 24.18 3.54 -1.47
N VAL A 269 24.74 3.80 -2.64
CA VAL A 269 26.14 3.53 -2.95
C VAL A 269 26.78 4.83 -3.41
N SER A 270 27.78 5.29 -2.65
CA SER A 270 28.62 6.42 -3.06
C SER A 270 30.05 5.94 -3.19
N PHE A 271 30.65 6.21 -4.33
CA PHE A 271 32.04 5.96 -4.65
C PHE A 271 32.72 7.31 -4.89
N ASN A 272 33.85 7.52 -4.24
CA ASN A 272 34.68 8.71 -4.41
C ASN A 272 36.13 8.25 -4.45
N LYS A 273 36.77 8.36 -5.60
CA LYS A 273 38.18 7.99 -5.81
C LYS A 273 38.90 9.18 -6.43
N THR A 274 40.03 9.53 -5.83
CA THR A 274 41.01 10.43 -6.45
C THR A 274 41.78 9.64 -7.48
N VAL A 275 41.94 10.22 -8.65
CA VAL A 275 42.45 9.59 -9.84
C VAL A 275 43.53 10.47 -10.46
N ASP A 276 44.74 9.96 -10.57
CA ASP A 276 45.82 10.70 -11.21
C ASP A 276 45.71 10.55 -12.73
N ALA A 277 45.11 11.55 -13.39
CA ALA A 277 44.95 11.60 -14.84
C ALA A 277 45.99 12.56 -15.43
N TYR A 278 46.92 12.09 -16.26
CA TYR A 278 47.82 12.95 -17.07
C TYR A 278 48.36 14.20 -16.33
N PHE A 279 49.06 14.00 -15.22
CA PHE A 279 49.72 15.04 -14.40
C PHE A 279 48.79 15.97 -13.58
N ILE A 280 47.49 15.66 -13.47
CA ILE A 280 46.54 16.40 -12.63
C ILE A 280 45.75 15.43 -11.73
N GLU A 281 45.63 15.73 -10.43
CA GLU A 281 44.73 15.02 -9.52
C GLU A 281 43.28 15.31 -9.91
N GLY A 282 42.60 14.32 -10.48
CA GLY A 282 41.17 14.35 -10.77
C GLY A 282 40.37 13.64 -9.69
N THR A 283 39.15 14.07 -9.39
CA THR A 283 38.22 13.32 -8.52
C THR A 283 37.11 12.70 -9.35
N LEU A 284 36.98 11.38 -9.30
CA LEU A 284 35.82 10.65 -9.81
C LEU A 284 34.87 10.35 -8.66
N LYS A 285 33.70 11.00 -8.69
CA LYS A 285 32.62 10.71 -7.75
C LYS A 285 31.44 10.12 -8.51
N ILE A 286 31.05 8.91 -8.13
CA ILE A 286 29.86 8.24 -8.61
C ILE A 286 28.93 8.03 -7.41
N SER A 287 27.76 8.66 -7.41
CA SER A 287 26.74 8.39 -6.40
C SER A 287 25.48 7.85 -7.04
N LEU A 288 25.04 6.71 -6.53
CA LEU A 288 23.74 6.12 -6.80
C LEU A 288 22.92 6.16 -5.51
N SER A 289 21.80 6.87 -5.54
CA SER A 289 20.93 6.97 -4.38
C SER A 289 19.50 6.63 -4.77
N THR A 290 18.89 5.76 -3.96
CA THR A 290 17.46 5.47 -4.07
C THR A 290 16.71 6.22 -2.98
N SER A 291 15.54 6.77 -3.33
CA SER A 291 14.70 7.46 -2.37
C SER A 291 14.17 6.52 -1.28
N PHE A 292 14.58 6.82 -0.04
CA PHE A 292 14.15 6.07 1.15
C PHE A 292 12.65 6.22 1.40
N ILE A 293 12.12 7.42 1.19
CA ILE A 293 10.72 7.77 1.44
C ILE A 293 9.83 6.99 0.47
N ASP A 294 10.25 6.87 -0.79
CA ASP A 294 9.47 6.17 -1.80
C ASP A 294 9.39 4.68 -1.49
N ILE A 295 10.50 4.04 -1.12
CA ILE A 295 10.49 2.61 -0.73
C ILE A 295 9.60 2.36 0.48
N LEU A 296 9.62 3.26 1.47
CA LEU A 296 8.76 3.16 2.64
C LEU A 296 7.28 3.31 2.24
N TYR A 297 6.97 4.29 1.41
CA TYR A 297 5.61 4.57 0.94
C TYR A 297 5.07 3.43 0.07
N THR A 298 5.83 2.98 -0.93
CA THR A 298 5.43 1.91 -1.84
C THR A 298 5.32 0.58 -1.11
N SER A 299 6.27 0.22 -0.24
CA SER A 299 6.18 -1.03 0.54
C SER A 299 4.96 -1.05 1.49
N LEU A 300 4.64 0.07 2.14
CA LEU A 300 3.46 0.19 3.01
C LEU A 300 2.16 0.05 2.21
N ILE A 301 2.08 0.72 1.06
CA ILE A 301 0.90 0.68 0.19
C ILE A 301 0.71 -0.72 -0.39
N LEU A 302 1.74 -1.28 -1.01
CA LEU A 302 1.67 -2.59 -1.67
C LEU A 302 1.29 -3.67 -0.66
N SER A 303 1.92 -3.69 0.53
CA SER A 303 1.58 -4.67 1.56
C SER A 303 0.17 -4.47 2.12
N THR A 304 -0.28 -3.23 2.33
CA THR A 304 -1.66 -2.98 2.78
C THR A 304 -2.68 -3.43 1.74
N LEU A 305 -2.47 -3.06 0.47
CA LEU A 305 -3.40 -3.34 -0.62
C LEU A 305 -3.39 -4.81 -1.01
N PHE A 306 -2.24 -5.38 -1.35
CA PHE A 306 -2.15 -6.73 -1.92
C PHE A 306 -2.10 -7.80 -0.83
N PHE A 307 -1.18 -7.71 0.13
CA PHE A 307 -1.11 -8.72 1.18
C PHE A 307 -2.38 -8.71 2.04
N GLY A 308 -2.83 -7.53 2.48
CA GLY A 308 -4.04 -7.38 3.28
C GLY A 308 -5.30 -7.91 2.58
N SER A 309 -5.54 -7.49 1.33
CA SER A 309 -6.73 -7.93 0.58
C SER A 309 -6.72 -9.43 0.31
N PHE A 310 -5.61 -10.00 -0.14
CA PHE A 310 -5.55 -11.42 -0.47
C PHE A 310 -5.52 -12.32 0.78
N ALA A 311 -5.05 -11.80 1.92
CA ALA A 311 -5.25 -12.44 3.22
C ALA A 311 -6.74 -12.52 3.59
N LEU A 312 -7.49 -11.43 3.43
CA LEU A 312 -8.93 -11.40 3.68
C LEU A 312 -9.68 -12.33 2.72
N ILE A 313 -9.35 -12.30 1.43
CA ILE A 313 -9.93 -13.20 0.41
C ILE A 313 -9.68 -14.65 0.78
N SER A 314 -8.44 -14.99 1.13
CA SER A 314 -8.11 -16.37 1.47
C SER A 314 -8.68 -16.80 2.82
N TYR A 315 -8.95 -15.89 3.75
CA TYR A 315 -9.53 -16.20 5.04
C TYR A 315 -11.05 -16.36 4.99
N TYR A 316 -11.77 -15.43 4.35
CA TYR A 316 -13.23 -15.42 4.31
C TYR A 316 -13.82 -16.09 3.06
N GLY A 317 -13.03 -16.30 2.00
CA GLY A 317 -13.46 -16.95 0.76
C GLY A 317 -14.61 -16.23 0.07
N LYS A 318 -15.67 -16.97 -0.28
CA LYS A 318 -16.87 -16.39 -0.93
C LYS A 318 -17.64 -15.42 -0.03
N LEU A 319 -17.45 -15.50 1.29
CA LEU A 319 -18.14 -14.68 2.28
C LEU A 319 -17.44 -13.36 2.56
N VAL A 320 -16.36 -13.01 1.86
CA VAL A 320 -15.62 -11.75 2.07
C VAL A 320 -16.57 -10.56 2.07
N PHE A 321 -17.41 -10.37 1.05
CA PHE A 321 -18.29 -9.20 1.00
C PHE A 321 -19.35 -9.18 2.11
N VAL A 322 -19.83 -10.35 2.55
CA VAL A 322 -20.83 -10.47 3.62
C VAL A 322 -20.19 -10.21 4.99
N LYS A 323 -19.02 -10.81 5.25
CA LYS A 323 -18.29 -10.68 6.52
C LYS A 323 -17.55 -9.36 6.65
N THR A 324 -17.15 -8.75 5.54
CA THR A 324 -16.64 -7.38 5.50
C THR A 324 -17.78 -6.36 5.67
N ALA A 325 -19.01 -6.69 5.27
CA ALA A 325 -20.18 -5.85 5.57
C ALA A 325 -20.56 -5.82 7.06
N GLU A 326 -20.14 -6.83 7.86
CA GLU A 326 -20.22 -6.78 9.33
C GLU A 326 -19.18 -5.80 9.94
N GLN A 327 -18.22 -5.32 9.14
CA GLN A 327 -17.24 -4.30 9.55
C GLN A 327 -17.77 -2.87 9.28
N SER A 328 -16.94 -1.87 9.58
CA SER A 328 -17.28 -0.48 9.23
C SER A 328 -17.48 -0.31 7.73
N LYS A 329 -18.49 0.47 7.33
CA LYS A 329 -18.78 0.80 5.92
C LYS A 329 -17.56 1.32 5.17
N ILE A 330 -16.67 2.06 5.85
CA ILE A 330 -15.44 2.63 5.28
C ILE A 330 -14.52 1.53 4.77
N VAL A 331 -14.33 0.46 5.53
CA VAL A 331 -13.48 -0.68 5.13
C VAL A 331 -14.07 -1.39 3.92
N LEU A 332 -15.39 -1.56 3.88
CA LEU A 332 -16.07 -2.14 2.73
C LEU A 332 -15.85 -1.30 1.46
N TYR A 333 -16.02 0.02 1.53
CA TYR A 333 -15.84 0.90 0.38
C TYR A 333 -14.38 1.00 -0.08
N ALA A 334 -13.42 1.03 0.85
CA ALA A 334 -12.00 1.00 0.51
C ALA A 334 -11.62 -0.31 -0.21
N TYR A 335 -12.07 -1.46 0.31
CA TYR A 335 -11.85 -2.75 -0.32
C TYR A 335 -12.53 -2.86 -1.70
N ALA A 336 -13.75 -2.36 -1.81
CA ALA A 336 -14.50 -2.30 -3.07
C ALA A 336 -13.79 -1.43 -4.12
N ALA A 337 -13.26 -0.27 -3.72
CA ALA A 337 -12.51 0.63 -4.60
C ALA A 337 -11.18 0.00 -5.05
N PHE A 338 -10.50 -0.72 -4.15
CA PHE A 338 -9.31 -1.49 -4.49
C PHE A 338 -9.62 -2.60 -5.50
N ILE A 339 -10.68 -3.39 -5.31
CA ILE A 339 -11.06 -4.42 -6.28
C ILE A 339 -11.39 -3.82 -7.64
N ALA A 340 -12.18 -2.74 -7.68
CA ALA A 340 -12.53 -2.08 -8.93
C ALA A 340 -11.26 -1.67 -9.71
N THR A 341 -10.31 -1.05 -9.00
CA THR A 341 -9.03 -0.63 -9.59
C THR A 341 -8.18 -1.82 -10.00
N PHE A 342 -8.05 -2.84 -9.14
CA PHE A 342 -7.23 -4.02 -9.42
C PHE A 342 -7.75 -4.79 -10.63
N VAL A 343 -9.06 -5.05 -10.71
CA VAL A 343 -9.69 -5.70 -11.87
C VAL A 343 -9.52 -4.85 -13.12
N GLY A 344 -9.68 -3.53 -13.00
CA GLY A 344 -9.46 -2.58 -14.08
C GLY A 344 -8.04 -2.63 -14.64
N VAL A 345 -7.03 -2.54 -13.77
CA VAL A 345 -5.61 -2.61 -14.15
C VAL A 345 -5.26 -3.98 -14.73
N VAL A 346 -5.74 -5.09 -14.15
CA VAL A 346 -5.49 -6.43 -14.69
C VAL A 346 -6.11 -6.59 -16.09
N PHE A 347 -7.33 -6.10 -16.28
CA PHE A 347 -7.97 -6.14 -17.60
C PHE A 347 -7.16 -5.34 -18.64
N ASN A 348 -6.72 -4.13 -18.28
CA ASN A 348 -5.91 -3.28 -19.15
C ASN A 348 -4.50 -3.84 -19.39
N TYR A 349 -3.91 -4.52 -18.40
CA TYR A 349 -2.67 -5.28 -18.56
C TYR A 349 -2.83 -6.41 -19.58
N LEU A 350 -3.89 -7.22 -19.47
CA LEU A 350 -4.17 -8.29 -20.42
C LEU A 350 -4.46 -7.73 -21.82
N TYR A 351 -5.20 -6.63 -21.90
CA TYR A 351 -5.42 -5.91 -23.15
C TYR A 351 -4.09 -5.45 -23.76
N SER A 352 -3.22 -4.84 -22.97
CA SER A 352 -1.91 -4.35 -23.43
C SER A 352 -1.01 -5.49 -23.89
N LEU A 353 -1.00 -6.60 -23.16
CA LEU A 353 -0.22 -7.78 -23.49
C LEU A 353 -0.66 -8.43 -24.80
N VAL A 354 -1.97 -8.47 -25.09
CA VAL A 354 -2.52 -9.12 -26.29
C VAL A 354 -2.52 -8.19 -27.51
N PHE A 355 -2.85 -6.91 -27.33
CA PHE A 355 -3.15 -6.01 -28.46
C PHE A 355 -2.13 -4.90 -28.67
N ILE A 356 -1.33 -4.55 -27.67
CA ILE A 356 -0.38 -3.42 -27.76
C ILE A 356 1.05 -3.94 -27.95
N MET A 357 1.45 -4.96 -27.20
CA MET A 357 2.85 -5.39 -27.15
C MET A 357 3.37 -6.06 -28.43
N GLU A 358 2.53 -6.72 -29.23
CA GLU A 358 2.98 -7.34 -30.48
C GLU A 358 3.49 -6.29 -31.48
N ASP A 359 2.79 -5.16 -31.58
CA ASP A 359 3.14 -4.09 -32.50
C ASP A 359 4.14 -3.09 -31.90
N PHE A 360 4.03 -2.77 -30.60
CA PHE A 360 4.97 -1.87 -29.92
C PHE A 360 6.40 -2.43 -29.93
N MET A 361 6.54 -3.75 -29.84
CA MET A 361 7.85 -4.43 -29.80
C MET A 361 8.37 -4.82 -31.18
N ARG A 362 7.55 -4.70 -32.24
CA ARG A 362 8.05 -4.83 -33.61
C ARG A 362 9.10 -3.76 -33.95
N TYR A 363 9.09 -2.64 -33.20
CA TYR A 363 9.97 -1.48 -33.40
C TYR A 363 10.73 -1.06 -32.12
N GLY A 364 10.56 -1.77 -31.00
CA GLY A 364 11.12 -1.42 -29.69
C GLY A 364 12.29 -2.31 -29.24
N PRO A 365 13.06 -1.89 -28.22
CA PRO A 365 14.13 -2.70 -27.63
C PRO A 365 13.58 -4.01 -27.03
N GLU A 366 14.39 -5.08 -26.98
CA GLU A 366 14.03 -6.40 -26.41
C GLU A 366 13.84 -6.36 -24.87
N ILE A 367 12.90 -5.55 -24.38
CA ILE A 367 12.45 -5.54 -23.00
C ILE A 367 11.44 -6.67 -22.81
N PRO A 368 11.45 -7.40 -21.69
CA PRO A 368 10.45 -8.44 -21.45
C PRO A 368 9.03 -7.91 -21.60
N HIS A 369 8.26 -8.51 -22.52
CA HIS A 369 6.90 -8.08 -22.89
C HIS A 369 5.97 -7.86 -21.69
N PHE A 370 6.15 -8.64 -20.62
CA PHE A 370 5.34 -8.54 -19.42
C PHE A 370 5.60 -7.28 -18.57
N ILE A 371 6.79 -6.67 -18.65
CA ILE A 371 7.13 -5.46 -17.87
C ILE A 371 6.50 -4.24 -18.54
N MET A 372 6.65 -4.14 -19.86
CA MET A 372 6.07 -3.04 -20.65
C MET A 372 4.55 -3.12 -20.70
N SER A 373 3.95 -4.31 -20.68
CA SER A 373 2.50 -4.47 -20.58
C SER A 373 1.92 -4.00 -19.24
N VAL A 374 2.69 -4.03 -18.15
CA VAL A 374 2.26 -3.44 -16.85
C VAL A 374 2.19 -1.93 -16.97
N TYR A 375 3.21 -1.30 -17.54
CA TYR A 375 3.24 0.15 -17.78
C TYR A 375 2.07 0.62 -18.61
N THR A 376 1.95 0.04 -19.80
CA THR A 376 0.89 0.35 -20.74
C THR A 376 -0.48 -0.02 -20.18
N GLY A 377 -0.59 -1.08 -19.38
CA GLY A 377 -1.81 -1.44 -18.65
C GLY A 377 -2.25 -0.40 -17.61
N ILE A 378 -1.31 0.16 -16.84
CA ILE A 378 -1.61 1.25 -15.89
C ILE A 378 -1.99 2.52 -16.66
N ALA A 379 -1.25 2.87 -17.72
CA ALA A 379 -1.53 4.03 -18.55
C ALA A 379 -2.92 3.93 -19.20
N THR A 380 -3.23 2.80 -19.83
CA THR A 380 -4.53 2.55 -20.48
C THR A 380 -5.66 2.50 -19.47
N TRP A 381 -5.45 1.97 -18.25
CA TRP A 381 -6.42 2.10 -17.16
C TRP A 381 -6.68 3.57 -16.79
N LEU A 382 -5.65 4.37 -16.56
CA LEU A 382 -5.79 5.79 -16.22
C LEU A 382 -6.42 6.60 -17.37
N MET A 383 -6.11 6.27 -18.62
CA MET A 383 -6.78 6.84 -19.79
C MET A 383 -8.24 6.40 -19.90
N SER A 384 -8.56 5.15 -19.57
CA SER A 384 -9.93 4.61 -19.60
C SER A 384 -10.86 5.27 -18.59
N ILE A 385 -10.31 5.86 -17.52
CA ILE A 385 -11.06 6.71 -16.58
C ILE A 385 -10.95 8.21 -16.93
N LEU A 386 -10.54 8.51 -18.16
CA LEU A 386 -10.41 9.85 -18.75
C LEU A 386 -9.35 10.73 -18.08
N GLY A 387 -8.26 10.14 -17.59
CA GLY A 387 -7.08 10.88 -17.16
C GLY A 387 -6.49 11.72 -18.29
N LEU A 388 -5.90 12.87 -17.94
CA LEU A 388 -5.17 13.70 -18.90
C LEU A 388 -3.72 13.23 -18.95
N PHE A 389 -3.39 12.42 -19.95
CA PHE A 389 -2.03 12.00 -20.21
C PHE A 389 -1.22 13.19 -20.72
N GLN A 390 0.03 13.33 -20.27
CA GLN A 390 0.93 14.41 -20.62
C GLN A 390 2.30 13.85 -20.98
N MET A 391 2.87 14.37 -22.06
CA MET A 391 4.24 14.11 -22.47
C MET A 391 4.88 15.44 -22.85
N GLY A 392 6.08 15.71 -22.35
CA GLY A 392 6.73 16.97 -22.64
C GLY A 392 8.17 16.99 -22.19
N ASN A 393 8.86 18.04 -22.61
CA ASN A 393 10.19 18.38 -22.13
C ASN A 393 10.15 19.72 -21.39
N ASN A 394 11.32 20.32 -21.15
CA ASN A 394 11.42 21.63 -20.49
C ASN A 394 10.81 22.79 -21.31
N HIS A 395 10.53 22.59 -22.60
CA HIS A 395 10.13 23.63 -23.54
C HIS A 395 8.66 23.49 -23.95
N GLU A 396 8.19 22.27 -24.18
CA GLU A 396 6.86 21.98 -24.69
C GLU A 396 6.19 20.85 -23.90
N THR A 397 4.87 20.96 -23.70
CA THR A 397 4.06 19.92 -23.06
C THR A 397 2.84 19.63 -23.92
N PHE A 398 2.72 18.38 -24.33
CA PHE A 398 1.59 17.83 -25.07
C PHE A 398 0.64 17.14 -24.10
N SER A 399 -0.66 17.26 -24.35
CA SER A 399 -1.68 16.68 -23.47
C SER A 399 -2.76 15.97 -24.27
N TYR A 400 -3.18 14.82 -23.74
CA TYR A 400 -4.15 13.94 -24.37
C TYR A 400 -5.18 13.47 -23.34
N ARG A 401 -6.46 13.63 -23.69
CA ARG A 401 -7.57 13.01 -22.96
C ARG A 401 -8.32 12.09 -23.91
N ALA A 402 -8.45 10.83 -23.51
CA ALA A 402 -9.26 9.86 -24.22
C ALA A 402 -10.68 10.42 -24.45
N LEU A 403 -11.23 10.18 -25.64
CA LEU A 403 -12.59 10.59 -26.09
C LEU A 403 -12.83 12.08 -26.34
N PHE A 404 -11.97 13.00 -25.88
CA PHE A 404 -12.24 14.44 -25.94
C PHE A 404 -11.24 15.25 -26.76
N ASN A 405 -10.07 14.70 -27.11
CA ASN A 405 -9.07 15.42 -27.92
C ASN A 405 -9.06 14.96 -29.38
N GLY A 406 -9.59 15.81 -30.26
CA GLY A 406 -9.55 15.62 -31.72
C GLY A 406 -8.15 15.78 -32.33
N ARG A 407 -7.57 17.00 -32.30
CA ARG A 407 -6.29 17.35 -32.99
C ARG A 407 -5.00 17.12 -32.20
N GLY A 408 -5.05 17.07 -30.86
CA GLY A 408 -3.86 16.77 -30.04
C GLY A 408 -3.35 15.34 -30.19
N ASN A 409 -4.11 14.49 -30.88
CA ASN A 409 -3.79 13.09 -31.12
C ASN A 409 -2.64 12.94 -32.14
N GLU A 410 -2.59 13.76 -33.19
CA GLU A 410 -1.59 13.61 -34.27
C GLU A 410 -0.16 13.79 -33.75
N VAL A 411 0.12 14.90 -33.05
CA VAL A 411 1.47 15.17 -32.52
C VAL A 411 1.91 14.15 -31.47
N MET A 412 0.99 13.69 -30.62
CA MET A 412 1.32 12.73 -29.58
C MET A 412 1.48 11.29 -30.13
N VAL A 413 0.72 10.94 -31.16
CA VAL A 413 0.89 9.69 -31.92
C VAL A 413 2.20 9.71 -32.70
N ASP A 414 2.54 10.84 -33.32
CA ASP A 414 3.83 11.03 -34.01
C ASP A 414 5.00 10.89 -33.04
N MET A 415 4.88 11.44 -31.82
CA MET A 415 5.92 11.32 -30.78
C MET A 415 6.07 9.91 -30.20
N LEU A 416 4.97 9.18 -30.02
CA LEU A 416 5.01 7.80 -29.51
C LEU A 416 5.29 6.78 -30.62
N GLY A 417 5.27 7.21 -31.89
CA GLY A 417 5.44 6.34 -33.05
C GLY A 417 4.32 5.32 -33.25
N THR A 418 3.20 5.44 -32.52
CA THR A 418 2.11 4.47 -32.56
C THR A 418 0.76 5.05 -32.11
N ASP A 419 -0.29 4.76 -32.87
CA ASP A 419 -1.69 5.03 -32.53
C ASP A 419 -2.31 3.94 -31.65
N ILE A 420 -1.60 2.82 -31.48
CA ILE A 420 -2.10 1.59 -30.86
C ILE A 420 -2.38 1.78 -29.37
N LEU A 421 -1.59 2.62 -28.70
CA LEU A 421 -1.85 3.01 -27.31
C LEU A 421 -3.22 3.67 -27.11
N PHE A 422 -3.83 4.20 -28.18
CA PHE A 422 -5.13 4.88 -28.16
C PHE A 422 -6.25 4.07 -28.81
N HIS A 423 -5.94 2.86 -29.29
CA HIS A 423 -6.90 2.01 -29.95
C HIS A 423 -7.97 1.52 -28.96
N ASN A 424 -9.22 1.43 -29.41
CA ASN A 424 -10.37 0.95 -28.61
C ASN A 424 -10.61 1.65 -27.26
N MET A 425 -10.17 2.90 -27.08
CA MET A 425 -10.39 3.66 -25.83
C MET A 425 -11.85 3.78 -25.40
N ILE A 426 -12.80 3.82 -26.35
CA ILE A 426 -14.24 3.80 -26.04
C ILE A 426 -14.63 2.50 -25.33
N LEU A 427 -14.14 1.36 -25.82
CA LEU A 427 -14.41 0.06 -25.23
C LEU A 427 -13.83 -0.02 -23.82
N LEU A 428 -12.56 0.38 -23.64
CA LEU A 428 -11.90 0.40 -22.34
C LEU A 428 -12.62 1.32 -21.35
N PHE A 429 -13.07 2.50 -21.79
CA PHE A 429 -13.89 3.42 -20.98
C PHE A 429 -15.21 2.77 -20.54
N LEU A 430 -15.94 2.11 -21.45
CA LEU A 430 -17.18 1.40 -21.12
C LEU A 430 -16.93 0.27 -20.12
N ILE A 431 -15.83 -0.46 -20.26
CA ILE A 431 -15.43 -1.53 -19.34
C ILE A 431 -15.13 -0.95 -17.96
N ALA A 432 -14.41 0.17 -17.86
CA ALA A 432 -14.15 0.86 -16.60
C ALA A 432 -15.46 1.26 -15.90
N VAL A 433 -16.40 1.86 -16.64
CA VAL A 433 -17.75 2.20 -16.14
C VAL A 433 -18.50 0.97 -15.63
N ILE A 434 -18.47 -0.13 -16.39
CA ILE A 434 -19.13 -1.40 -16.00
C ILE A 434 -18.51 -1.96 -14.73
N ILE A 435 -17.18 -2.02 -14.62
CA ILE A 435 -16.49 -2.53 -13.43
C ILE A 435 -16.91 -1.76 -12.17
N ILE A 436 -16.90 -0.42 -12.23
CA ILE A 436 -17.29 0.42 -11.10
C ILE A 436 -18.78 0.25 -10.77
N ALA A 437 -19.65 0.16 -11.80
CA ALA A 437 -21.08 -0.07 -11.62
C ALA A 437 -21.37 -1.44 -10.99
N VAL A 438 -20.66 -2.50 -11.38
CA VAL A 438 -20.78 -3.83 -10.79
C VAL A 438 -20.46 -3.80 -9.29
N VAL A 439 -19.43 -3.05 -8.89
CA VAL A 439 -19.08 -2.87 -7.48
C VAL A 439 -20.19 -2.12 -6.72
N GLY A 440 -20.79 -1.08 -7.30
CA GLY A 440 -21.98 -0.41 -6.75
C GLY A 440 -23.19 -1.34 -6.60
N TYR A 441 -23.41 -2.21 -7.59
CA TYR A 441 -24.49 -3.21 -7.56
C TYR A 441 -24.35 -4.18 -6.38
N PHE A 442 -23.15 -4.72 -6.15
CA PHE A 442 -22.91 -5.69 -5.06
C PHE A 442 -22.88 -5.08 -3.66
N THR A 443 -22.57 -3.79 -3.55
CA THR A 443 -22.51 -3.07 -2.28
C THR A 443 -23.82 -2.36 -1.91
N PHE A 444 -24.87 -2.52 -2.73
CA PHE A 444 -26.17 -1.88 -2.55
C PHE A 444 -26.76 -1.99 -1.15
N ASN A 445 -26.65 -3.16 -0.51
CA ASN A 445 -27.18 -3.37 0.84
C ASN A 445 -26.55 -2.44 1.89
N ALA A 446 -25.31 -2.00 1.66
CA ALA A 446 -24.59 -1.11 2.56
C ALA A 446 -24.91 0.37 2.32
N HIS A 447 -24.91 0.81 1.06
CA HIS A 447 -25.07 2.23 0.72
C HIS A 447 -26.52 2.65 0.46
N GLN A 448 -27.40 1.77 -0.02
CA GLN A 448 -28.84 2.02 -0.27
C GLN A 448 -29.15 3.33 -1.03
N LEU A 449 -28.26 3.70 -1.97
CA LEU A 449 -28.28 4.98 -2.71
C LEU A 449 -28.14 6.25 -1.86
N ASN A 450 -27.62 6.15 -0.64
CA ASN A 450 -27.22 7.32 0.14
C ASN A 450 -26.04 8.01 -0.55
N LEU A 451 -26.24 9.27 -0.96
CA LEU A 451 -25.22 10.07 -1.67
C LEU A 451 -23.93 10.23 -0.86
N LYS A 452 -24.02 10.28 0.49
CA LYS A 452 -22.83 10.35 1.36
C LYS A 452 -21.97 9.09 1.23
N ASP A 453 -22.58 7.91 1.22
CA ASP A 453 -21.86 6.65 1.13
C ASP A 453 -21.23 6.47 -0.25
N ILE A 454 -21.90 6.95 -1.30
CA ILE A 454 -21.38 6.95 -2.68
C ILE A 454 -20.20 7.92 -2.81
N ALA A 455 -20.29 9.11 -2.21
CA ALA A 455 -19.18 10.07 -2.16
C ALA A 455 -17.95 9.50 -1.43
N ILE A 456 -18.16 8.75 -0.33
CA ILE A 456 -17.07 8.08 0.38
C ILE A 456 -16.38 7.05 -0.52
N PHE A 457 -17.15 6.22 -1.23
CA PHE A 457 -16.58 5.28 -2.20
C PHE A 457 -15.78 6.01 -3.29
N ALA A 458 -16.36 7.05 -3.91
CA ALA A 458 -15.70 7.81 -4.95
C ALA A 458 -14.38 8.44 -4.47
N LEU A 459 -14.37 9.00 -3.24
CA LEU A 459 -13.16 9.54 -2.62
C LEU A 459 -12.09 8.45 -2.42
N MET A 460 -12.47 7.27 -1.92
CA MET A 460 -11.54 6.14 -1.76
C MET A 460 -11.00 5.66 -3.11
N PHE A 461 -11.84 5.58 -4.13
CA PHE A 461 -11.42 5.24 -5.49
C PHE A 461 -10.43 6.25 -6.05
N THR A 462 -10.73 7.55 -5.92
CA THR A 462 -9.83 8.64 -6.33
C THR A 462 -8.50 8.61 -5.57
N ALA A 463 -8.52 8.31 -4.26
CA ALA A 463 -7.29 8.18 -3.48
C ALA A 463 -6.39 7.05 -4.00
N ILE A 464 -6.97 5.94 -4.48
CA ILE A 464 -6.21 4.86 -5.11
C ILE A 464 -5.69 5.31 -6.48
N GLN A 465 -6.46 6.06 -7.28
CA GLN A 465 -5.96 6.59 -8.55
C GLN A 465 -4.82 7.59 -8.35
N LEU A 466 -4.83 8.40 -7.28
CA LEU A 466 -3.72 9.30 -6.94
C LEU A 466 -2.42 8.51 -6.74
N VAL A 467 -2.49 7.37 -6.08
CA VAL A 467 -1.33 6.48 -5.90
C VAL A 467 -0.82 5.98 -7.26
N LEU A 468 -1.71 5.57 -8.16
CA LEU A 468 -1.31 5.10 -9.50
C LEU A 468 -0.73 6.22 -10.36
N VAL A 469 -1.32 7.41 -10.35
CA VAL A 469 -0.83 8.58 -11.09
C VAL A 469 0.56 8.98 -10.61
N ASN A 470 0.75 9.08 -9.29
CA ASN A 470 2.05 9.41 -8.72
C ASN A 470 3.10 8.32 -8.99
N GLY A 471 2.69 7.05 -8.96
CA GLY A 471 3.57 5.94 -9.28
C GLY A 471 3.89 5.80 -10.76
N PHE A 472 3.11 6.39 -11.67
CA PHE A 472 3.32 6.28 -13.11
C PHE A 472 4.16 7.43 -13.69
N GLY A 473 4.22 8.60 -13.06
CA GLY A 473 4.90 9.77 -13.62
C GLY A 473 6.40 9.54 -13.83
N ILE A 474 6.81 9.20 -15.05
CA ILE A 474 8.20 9.02 -15.44
C ILE A 474 8.82 10.38 -15.68
N LYS A 475 9.93 10.64 -15.01
CA LYS A 475 10.80 11.77 -15.31
C LYS A 475 12.20 11.22 -15.57
N ILE A 476 12.73 11.54 -16.74
CA ILE A 476 14.12 11.29 -17.09
C ILE A 476 14.74 12.68 -17.23
N GLY A 477 15.58 13.06 -16.28
CA GLY A 477 16.35 14.30 -16.34
C GLY A 477 17.81 13.99 -16.59
N ILE A 478 18.38 14.56 -17.65
CA ILE A 478 19.83 14.55 -17.90
C ILE A 478 20.30 16.00 -17.79
N ASP A 479 21.16 16.27 -16.81
CA ASP A 479 21.81 17.56 -16.62
C ASP A 479 23.26 17.42 -17.07
N TYR A 480 23.54 17.96 -18.25
CA TYR A 480 24.89 18.29 -18.68
C TYR A 480 25.11 19.77 -18.39
N ILE A 481 26.28 20.12 -17.87
CA ILE A 481 26.60 21.49 -17.47
C ILE A 481 26.23 22.46 -18.62
N TYR A 482 25.24 23.31 -18.35
CA TYR A 482 24.58 24.30 -19.23
C TYR A 482 23.41 23.84 -20.13
N ASP A 483 23.04 22.57 -20.18
CA ASP A 483 21.85 22.08 -20.89
C ASP A 483 21.07 21.05 -20.05
N GLN A 484 19.91 21.49 -19.56
CA GLN A 484 18.98 20.62 -18.85
C GLN A 484 17.96 20.07 -19.83
N ASN A 485 18.12 18.80 -20.18
CA ASN A 485 17.12 18.06 -20.95
C ASN A 485 16.36 17.13 -20.00
N SER A 486 15.08 17.43 -19.76
CA SER A 486 14.20 16.51 -19.05
C SER A 486 13.03 16.12 -19.92
N ILE A 487 12.72 14.82 -19.93
CA ILE A 487 11.53 14.25 -20.53
C ILE A 487 10.61 13.84 -19.38
N LYS A 488 9.36 14.29 -19.45
CA LYS A 488 8.30 13.98 -18.49
C LYS A 488 7.17 13.27 -19.21
N ILE A 489 6.80 12.11 -18.72
CA ILE A 489 5.66 11.32 -19.18
C ILE A 489 4.80 11.02 -17.96
N GLY A 490 3.52 11.37 -17.99
CA GLY A 490 2.68 11.16 -16.82
C GLY A 490 1.22 11.56 -17.04
N PHE A 491 0.52 11.77 -15.93
CA PHE A 491 -0.85 12.27 -15.94
C PHE A 491 -0.96 13.55 -15.13
N GLU A 492 -1.78 14.49 -15.61
CA GLU A 492 -2.09 15.69 -14.85
C GLU A 492 -2.89 15.29 -13.60
N ILE A 493 -2.29 15.47 -12.42
CA ILE A 493 -2.82 14.97 -11.14
C ILE A 493 -4.22 15.51 -10.86
N VAL A 494 -4.38 16.83 -10.81
CA VAL A 494 -5.64 17.47 -10.38
C VAL A 494 -6.80 17.08 -11.29
N SER A 495 -6.58 17.23 -12.59
CA SER A 495 -7.57 16.98 -13.63
C SER A 495 -7.99 15.51 -13.69
N THR A 496 -7.03 14.58 -13.57
CA THR A 496 -7.30 13.14 -13.54
C THR A 496 -8.12 12.75 -12.31
N LEU A 497 -7.81 13.31 -11.14
CA LEU A 497 -8.50 12.97 -9.88
C LEU A 497 -9.93 13.50 -9.83
N ILE A 498 -10.18 14.71 -10.34
CA ILE A 498 -11.52 15.27 -10.44
C ILE A 498 -12.40 14.38 -11.31
N VAL A 499 -11.89 13.97 -12.48
CA VAL A 499 -12.68 13.13 -13.40
C VAL A 499 -12.84 11.71 -12.87
N ALA A 500 -11.82 11.12 -12.26
CA ALA A 500 -11.94 9.84 -11.57
C ALA A 500 -13.00 9.87 -10.46
N TYR A 501 -13.09 10.98 -9.70
CA TYR A 501 -14.12 11.15 -8.67
C TYR A 501 -15.52 11.21 -9.29
N ILE A 502 -15.73 12.05 -10.30
CA ILE A 502 -17.04 12.23 -10.96
C ILE A 502 -17.49 10.91 -11.61
N LEU A 503 -16.58 10.27 -12.36
CA LEU A 503 -16.85 9.01 -13.05
C LEU A 503 -17.20 7.90 -12.05
N SER A 504 -16.37 7.73 -11.01
CA SER A 504 -16.61 6.68 -10.01
C SER A 504 -17.90 6.92 -9.23
N PHE A 505 -18.22 8.17 -8.88
CA PHE A 505 -19.47 8.54 -8.24
C PHE A 505 -20.69 8.15 -9.09
N ALA A 506 -20.68 8.57 -10.37
CA ALA A 506 -21.78 8.34 -11.29
C ALA A 506 -21.98 6.84 -11.59
N SER A 507 -20.90 6.14 -11.95
CA SER A 507 -20.95 4.71 -12.28
C SER A 507 -21.37 3.86 -11.07
N TYR A 508 -20.86 4.15 -9.89
CA TYR A 508 -21.23 3.44 -8.67
C TYR A 508 -22.70 3.68 -8.28
N TYR A 509 -23.19 4.92 -8.41
CA TYR A 509 -24.60 5.24 -8.23
C TYR A 509 -25.49 4.46 -9.21
N CYS A 510 -25.14 4.44 -10.49
CA CYS A 510 -25.86 3.69 -11.52
C CYS A 510 -25.94 2.20 -11.19
N GLY A 511 -24.84 1.60 -10.76
CA GLY A 511 -24.80 0.20 -10.32
C GLY A 511 -25.80 -0.12 -9.19
N GLY A 512 -25.81 0.71 -8.15
CA GLY A 512 -26.77 0.58 -7.05
C GLY A 512 -28.21 0.84 -7.49
N TYR A 513 -28.43 1.75 -8.45
CA TYR A 513 -29.77 2.05 -8.98
C TYR A 513 -30.34 0.86 -9.74
N ILE A 514 -29.51 0.21 -10.58
CA ILE A 514 -29.88 -1.03 -11.29
C ILE A 514 -30.31 -2.10 -10.29
N ARG A 515 -29.57 -2.30 -9.18
CA ARG A 515 -29.95 -3.26 -8.13
C ARG A 515 -31.31 -2.94 -7.50
N LYS A 516 -31.57 -1.65 -7.23
CA LYS A 516 -32.85 -1.19 -6.67
C LYS A 516 -34.02 -1.48 -7.61
N VAL A 517 -33.84 -1.29 -8.91
CA VAL A 517 -34.88 -1.54 -9.92
C VAL A 517 -35.13 -3.03 -10.09
N LEU A 518 -34.09 -3.86 -10.14
CA LEU A 518 -34.22 -5.31 -10.35
C LEU A 518 -34.76 -6.10 -9.15
N ASN A 519 -34.65 -5.55 -7.93
CA ASN A 519 -35.19 -6.15 -6.71
C ASN A 519 -36.63 -5.72 -6.39
N LYS A 520 -37.21 -4.79 -7.17
CA LYS A 520 -38.65 -4.48 -7.15
C LYS A 520 -39.37 -5.41 -8.11
#